data_AF-A0A351K9T0-F1
#
_entry.id   AF-A0A351K9T0-F1
#
_cell.length_a   1.000
_cell.length_b   1.000
_cell.length_c   1.000
_cell.angle_alpha   90.00
_cell.angle_beta   90.00
_cell.angle_gamma   90.00
#
_symmetry.space_group_name_H-M   'P 1'
#
loop_
_entity.id
_entity.type
_entity.pdbx_description
1 polymer ?
#
loop_
_entity_poly.entity_id
_entity_poly.type
_entity_poly.pdbx_seq_one_letter_code
_entity_poly.pdbx_strand_id
1 'polypeptide(L)' 'MAKNKSLADLGDTDLRERLGDAKEELFNLRFQLVTGQLENHARMGRVKKEVARVLTELRAREIDAAEALEAAGEEVAD' A
#
# COMPACT_ATOMS: atom_id res chain seq x y z
N MET A 1 -11.51 20.07 -7.38
CA MET A 1 -11.06 18.66 -7.38
C MET A 1 -9.56 18.67 -7.19
N ALA A 2 -9.06 18.56 -5.96
CA ALA A 2 -7.62 18.46 -5.73
C ALA A 2 -7.12 17.15 -6.36
N LYS A 3 -6.11 17.25 -7.21
CA LYS A 3 -5.46 16.11 -7.87
C LYS A 3 -4.71 15.34 -6.77
N ASN A 4 -5.41 14.47 -6.06
CA ASN A 4 -4.76 13.50 -5.18
C ASN A 4 -3.86 12.67 -6.10
N LYS A 5 -2.54 12.76 -5.90
CA LYS A 5 -1.57 11.88 -6.59
C LYS A 5 -2.09 10.45 -6.50
N SER A 6 -2.18 9.79 -7.65
CA SER A 6 -2.47 8.36 -7.72
C SER A 6 -1.38 7.61 -6.94
N LEU A 7 -1.68 6.44 -6.38
CA LEU A 7 -0.63 5.61 -5.78
C LEU A 7 0.45 5.23 -6.81
N ALA A 8 0.07 5.16 -8.09
CA ALA A 8 0.97 4.98 -9.21
C ALA A 8 1.99 6.13 -9.39
N ASP A 9 1.63 7.35 -8.99
CA ASP A 9 2.51 8.53 -9.14
C ASP A 9 3.56 8.63 -8.02
N LEU A 10 3.48 7.77 -7.00
CA LEU A 10 4.39 7.77 -5.87
C LEU A 10 5.61 6.89 -6.14
N GLY A 11 6.75 7.35 -5.62
CA GLY A 11 7.96 6.55 -5.60
C GLY A 11 7.81 5.34 -4.67
N ASP A 12 8.64 4.34 -4.92
CA ASP A 12 8.70 3.10 -4.15
C ASP A 12 8.95 3.32 -2.65
N THR A 13 9.77 4.32 -2.31
CA THR A 13 10.04 4.71 -0.92
C THR A 13 8.80 5.32 -0.27
N ASP A 14 8.16 6.28 -0.95
CA ASP A 14 6.96 6.97 -0.45
C ASP A 14 5.79 6.00 -0.24
N LEU A 15 5.65 4.98 -1.11
CA LEU A 15 4.65 3.93 -0.93
C LEU A 15 4.91 3.11 0.34
N ARG A 16 6.17 2.77 0.62
CA ARG A 16 6.53 2.02 1.83
C ARG A 16 6.35 2.86 3.09
N GLU A 17 6.66 4.15 3.05
CA GLU A 17 6.40 5.10 4.14
C GLU A 17 4.90 5.19 4.43
N ARG A 18 4.07 5.46 3.41
CA ARG A 18 2.60 5.46 3.54
C ARG A 18 2.04 4.15 4.08
N LEU A 19 2.61 3.02 3.69
CA LEU A 19 2.22 1.72 4.22
C LEU A 19 2.53 1.60 5.71
N GLY A 20 3.67 2.13 6.15
CA GLY A 20 4.06 2.21 7.56
C GLY A 20 3.06 3.04 8.36
N ASP A 21 2.83 4.29 7.94
CA ASP A 21 1.92 5.21 8.60
C ASP A 21 0.50 4.63 8.73
N ALA A 22 -0.03 4.05 7.64
CA ALA A 22 -1.37 3.47 7.63
C ALA A 22 -1.46 2.23 8.54
N LYS A 23 -0.38 1.45 8.68
CA LYS A 23 -0.34 0.32 9.62
C LYS A 23 -0.28 0.78 11.06
N GLU A 24 0.50 1.82 11.36
CA GLU A 24 0.58 2.42 12.69
C GLU A 24 -0.78 3.01 13.11
N GLU A 25 -1.43 3.75 12.21
CA GLU A 25 -2.77 4.25 12.45
C GLU A 25 -3.76 3.12 12.70
N LEU A 26 -3.72 2.04 11.90
CA LEU A 26 -4.58 0.89 12.10
C LEU A 26 -4.34 0.20 13.45
N PHE A 27 -3.09 0.14 13.90
CA PHE A 27 -2.75 -0.39 15.23
C PHE A 27 -3.36 0.46 16.34
N ASN A 28 -3.19 1.79 16.26
CA ASN A 28 -3.77 2.73 17.22
C ASN A 28 -5.30 2.64 17.26
N LEU A 29 -5.95 2.56 16.08
CA LEU A 29 -7.41 2.40 15.98
C LEU A 29 -7.90 1.06 16.57
N ARG A 30 -7.11 -0.02 16.44
CA ARG A 30 -7.41 -1.31 17.08
C ARG A 30 -7.27 -1.22 18.59
N PHE A 31 -6.25 -0.53 19.09
CA PHE A 31 -6.08 -0.30 20.52
C PHE A 31 -7.27 0.48 21.09
N GLN A 32 -7.65 1.59 20.45
CA GLN A 32 -8.82 2.39 20.82
C GLN A 32 -10.12 1.59 20.76
N LEU A 33 -10.27 0.69 19.79
CA LEU A 33 -11.44 -0.20 19.71
C LEU A 33 -11.50 -1.13 20.93
N VAL A 34 -10.37 -1.71 21.33
CA VAL A 34 -10.30 -2.63 22.49
C VAL A 34 -10.54 -1.89 23.80
N THR A 35 -10.05 -0.66 23.95
CA THR A 35 -10.32 0.17 25.13
C THR A 35 -11.72 0.80 25.15
N GLY A 36 -12.50 0.64 24.07
CA GLY A 36 -13.84 1.22 23.95
C GLY A 36 -13.85 2.74 23.75
N GLN A 37 -12.72 3.34 23.41
CA GLN A 37 -12.56 4.80 23.22
C GLN A 37 -12.56 5.20 21.74
N LEU A 38 -12.91 4.28 20.83
CA LEU A 38 -12.92 4.58 19.40
C LEU A 38 -14.17 5.40 19.03
N GLU A 39 -13.96 6.67 18.68
CA GLU A 39 -15.04 7.56 18.26
C GLU A 39 -15.49 7.32 16.81
N ASN A 40 -14.54 7.03 15.91
CA ASN A 40 -14.81 6.92 14.47
C ASN A 40 -14.54 5.52 13.91
N HIS A 41 -15.55 4.64 13.99
CA HIS A 41 -15.47 3.28 13.44
C HIS A 41 -15.30 3.23 11.91
N ALA A 42 -15.80 4.23 11.18
CA ALA A 42 -15.69 4.28 9.73
C ALA A 42 -14.22 4.47 9.28
N ARG A 43 -13.39 5.15 10.08
CA ARG A 43 -11.98 5.36 9.77
C ARG A 43 -11.22 4.04 9.68
N MET A 44 -11.49 3.08 10.57
CA MET A 44 -10.85 1.77 10.53
C MET A 44 -11.05 1.06 9.18
N GLY A 45 -12.26 1.13 8.61
CA GLY A 45 -12.55 0.56 7.30
C GLY A 45 -11.79 1.26 6.16
N ARG A 46 -11.62 2.58 6.26
CA ARG A 46 -10.86 3.38 5.27
C ARG A 46 -9.37 3.05 5.33
N VAL A 47 -8.77 3.03 6.53
CA VAL A 47 -7.35 2.71 6.72
C VAL A 47 -7.03 1.29 6.26
N LYS A 48 -7.91 0.31 6.54
CA LYS A 48 -7.77 -1.05 5.97
C LYS A 48 -7.72 -1.06 4.44
N LYS A 49 -8.58 -0.28 3.78
CA LYS A 49 -8.59 -0.14 2.31
C LYS A 49 -7.35 0.60 1.81
N GLU A 50 -6.86 1.60 2.53
CA GLU A 50 -5.62 2.31 2.21
C GLU A 50 -4.42 1.35 2.23
N VAL A 51 -4.26 0.57 3.31
CA VAL A 51 -3.23 -0.48 3.41
C VAL A 51 -3.33 -1.47 2.25
N ALA A 52 -4.53 -1.98 1.96
CA ALA A 52 -4.74 -2.94 0.88
C ALA A 52 -4.33 -2.37 -0.49
N ARG A 53 -4.72 -1.13 -0.80
CA ARG A 53 -4.39 -0.47 -2.07
C ARG A 53 -2.89 -0.29 -2.25
N VAL A 54 -2.18 0.12 -1.20
CA VAL A 54 -0.72 0.29 -1.25
C VAL A 54 -0.01 -1.05 -1.43
N LEU A 55 -0.46 -2.11 -0.74
CA LEU A 55 0.08 -3.46 -0.93
C LEU A 55 -0.17 -3.98 -2.36
N THR A 56 -1.35 -3.72 -2.93
CA THR A 56 -1.65 -4.11 -4.31
C THR A 56 -0.72 -3.42 -5.31
N GLU A 57 -0.47 -2.12 -5.14
CA GLU A 57 0.44 -1.36 -6.00
C GLU A 57 1.88 -1.89 -5.89
N LEU A 58 2.39 -2.08 -4.67
CA LEU A 58 3.72 -2.66 -4.46
C LEU A 58 3.83 -4.06 -5.10
N ARG A 59 2.79 -4.88 -4.96
CA ARG A 59 2.78 -6.22 -5.56
C ARG A 59 2.73 -6.18 -7.09
N ALA A 60 1.98 -5.25 -7.67
CA ALA A 60 1.95 -5.06 -9.12
C ALA A 60 3.36 -4.74 -9.64
N ARG A 61 4.06 -3.79 -8.99
CA ARG A 61 5.46 -3.45 -9.35
C ARG A 61 6.43 -4.62 -9.20
N GLU A 62 6.26 -5.45 -8.18
CA GLU A 62 7.05 -6.69 -8.02
C GLU A 62 6.80 -7.69 -9.15
N ILE A 63 5.55 -7.83 -9.61
CA ILE A 63 5.20 -8.72 -10.72
C ILE A 63 5.79 -8.18 -12.02
N ASP A 64 5.60 -6.90 -12.33
CA ASP A 64 6.14 -6.26 -13.53
C ASP A 64 7.69 -6.38 -13.58
N ALA A 65 8.36 -6.21 -12.44
CA ALA A 65 9.80 -6.38 -12.34
C ALA A 65 10.24 -7.85 -12.56
N ALA A 66 9.47 -8.82 -12.08
CA ALA A 66 9.75 -10.24 -12.29
C ALA A 66 9.56 -10.65 -13.75
N GLU A 67 8.48 -10.20 -14.40
CA GLU A 67 8.21 -10.45 -15.82
C GLU A 67 9.29 -9.81 -16.71
N ALA A 68 9.74 -8.60 -16.38
CA ALA A 68 10.84 -7.95 -17.10
C ALA A 68 12.17 -8.72 -16.98
N LEU A 69 12.44 -9.33 -15.81
CA LEU A 69 13.63 -10.17 -15.61
C LEU A 69 13.54 -11.48 -16.41
N GLU A 70 12.35 -12.08 -16.52
CA GLU A 70 12.12 -13.29 -17.31
C GLU A 70 12.32 -13.02 -18.81
N ALA A 71 11.73 -11.93 -19.32
CA ALA A 71 11.88 -11.52 -20.72
C ALA A 71 13.36 -11.23 -21.08
N ALA A 72 14.10 -10.57 -20.19
CA ALA A 72 15.54 -10.32 -20.38
C ALA A 72 16.39 -11.61 -20.36
N GLY A 73 15.91 -12.67 -19.71
CA GLY A 73 16.56 -13.98 -19.69
C GLY A 73 16.36 -14.78 -20.99
N GLU A 74 15.20 -14.63 -21.63
CA GLU A 74 14.89 -15.27 -22.92
C GLU A 74 15.70 -14.67 -24.08
N GLU A 75 15.93 -13.36 -24.11
CA GLU A 75 16.70 -12.70 -25.18
C GLU A 75 18.19 -13.09 -25.23
N VAL A 76 18.75 -13.68 -24.17
CA VAL A 76 20.16 -14.10 -24.11
C VAL A 76 20.35 -15.54 -24.58
N ALA A 77 19.26 -16.29 -24.76
CA ALA A 77 19.28 -17.70 -25.14
C ALA A 77 19.12 -17.95 -26.65
N ASP A 78 18.92 -16.90 -27.47
CA ASP A 78 18.83 -16.93 -28.94
C ASP A 78 20.10 -16.34 -29.60
#